data_AF-D5SQA7-F1
#
_entry.id   AF-D5SQA7-F1
#
_cell.length_a   1.000
_cell.length_b   1.000
_cell.length_c   1.000
_cell.angle_alpha   90.00
_cell.angle_beta   90.00
_cell.angle_gamma   90.00
#
_symmetry.space_group_name_H-M   'P 1'
#
loop_
_entity.id
_entity.type
_entity.pdbx_description
1 polymer ?
#
loop_
_entity_poly.entity_id
_entity_poly.type
_entity_poly.pdbx_seq_one_letter_code
_entity_poly.pdbx_strand_id
1 'polypeptide(L)'
;MKPRPKEQGDELDLDALMDAMTNVVAVLILVLLLTQLNVQETIRDVVSRSTVTEADLNSAKKELDALLEKKQSVDSRLNEFNLASEKERLARMQETLAARKKLLETQNKQANEFAMRIENDRKMAVESENEIEQNQQERDKLQTQIAETLAKKADLQARLDKTPVKPAPPPKVVSIPSPRPAPEGAKRLSILCANNKIYPISIDDIRKDAEEKAKGIILRYKLNTNPEAGIDPEKFENFYTKLPSPNDEFFKVEYFVADKRWPRIRLIPRENKGITVEQLASTKSAGRRLLASIDPQKFYVVFDVLTNSFDAYLSARHVLMQANVPAGWEPRPDQWVYESWIPGNIELGPPRPPAPPPITPQTPAKPPNVID
;
A
#
# COMPACT_ATOMS: atom_id res chain seq x y z
N MET A 1 7.20 24.26 -31.87
CA MET A 1 6.32 23.49 -32.76
C MET A 1 6.66 23.81 -34.20
N LYS A 2 7.14 22.81 -34.95
CA LYS A 2 7.36 22.85 -36.40
C LYS A 2 6.81 21.53 -36.95
N PRO A 3 5.89 21.52 -37.93
CA PRO A 3 5.38 20.28 -38.48
C PRO A 3 6.43 19.65 -39.42
N ARG A 4 6.59 18.32 -39.32
CA ARG A 4 7.34 17.50 -40.29
C ARG A 4 6.46 17.23 -41.51
N PRO A 5 7.03 17.12 -42.73
CA PRO A 5 6.25 16.77 -43.91
C PRO A 5 5.89 15.28 -43.91
N LYS A 6 4.69 14.95 -44.41
CA LYS A 6 4.25 13.59 -44.68
C LYS A 6 5.00 13.05 -45.90
N GLU A 7 5.61 11.88 -45.76
CA GLU A 7 6.06 11.07 -46.89
C GLU A 7 4.83 10.57 -47.65
N GLN A 8 4.57 11.17 -48.80
CA GLN A 8 3.81 10.57 -49.90
C GLN A 8 4.84 9.96 -50.84
N GLY A 9 4.89 8.63 -50.91
CA GLY A 9 5.79 7.94 -51.82
C GLY A 9 5.70 6.45 -51.59
N ASP A 10 4.75 5.81 -52.28
CA ASP A 10 4.85 4.42 -52.79
C ASP A 10 3.50 3.91 -53.34
N GLU A 11 2.39 4.62 -53.10
CA GLU A 11 1.08 4.23 -53.65
C GLU A 11 0.90 4.62 -55.14
N LEU A 12 1.76 5.51 -55.66
CA LEU A 12 1.71 6.01 -57.05
C LEU A 12 2.48 5.14 -58.07
N ASP A 13 3.33 4.21 -57.62
CA ASP A 13 4.17 3.40 -58.54
C ASP A 13 3.52 2.05 -58.90
N LEU A 14 2.70 1.48 -58.01
CA LEU A 14 1.95 0.25 -58.26
C LEU A 14 0.74 0.48 -59.19
N ASP A 15 0.07 1.63 -59.08
CA ASP A 15 -1.08 1.97 -59.93
C ASP A 15 -0.62 2.32 -61.36
N ALA A 16 0.51 3.02 -61.51
CA ALA A 16 1.13 3.26 -62.82
C ALA A 16 1.62 1.97 -63.51
N LEU A 17 2.10 0.99 -62.74
CA LEU A 17 2.46 -0.34 -63.27
C LEU A 17 1.21 -1.15 -63.67
N MET A 18 0.13 -1.05 -62.90
CA MET A 18 -1.13 -1.73 -63.20
C MET A 18 -1.84 -1.10 -64.41
N ASP A 19 -1.76 0.22 -64.58
CA ASP A 19 -2.27 0.95 -65.75
C ASP A 19 -1.45 0.63 -67.01
N ALA A 20 -0.12 0.53 -66.89
CA ALA A 20 0.74 0.09 -67.98
C ALA A 20 0.45 -1.38 -68.40
N MET A 21 0.22 -2.29 -67.45
CA MET A 21 -0.14 -3.67 -67.78
C MET A 21 -1.54 -3.77 -68.40
N THR A 22 -2.49 -2.96 -67.95
CA THR A 22 -3.87 -2.97 -68.49
C THR A 22 -3.92 -2.37 -69.90
N ASN A 23 -3.14 -1.33 -70.17
CA ASN A 23 -3.05 -0.72 -71.50
C ASN A 23 -2.34 -1.64 -72.53
N VAL A 24 -1.25 -2.32 -72.13
CA VAL A 24 -0.57 -3.30 -73.00
C VAL A 24 -1.47 -4.52 -73.29
N VAL A 25 -2.21 -5.01 -72.30
CA VAL A 25 -3.17 -6.11 -72.47
C VAL A 25 -4.35 -5.67 -73.36
N ALA A 26 -4.86 -4.45 -73.18
CA ALA A 26 -5.93 -3.90 -74.02
C ALA A 26 -5.51 -3.75 -75.49
N VAL A 27 -4.28 -3.29 -75.75
CA VAL A 27 -3.72 -3.20 -77.11
C VAL A 27 -3.54 -4.59 -77.72
N LEU A 28 -3.06 -5.58 -76.95
CA LEU A 28 -2.94 -6.96 -77.45
C LEU A 28 -4.31 -7.58 -77.78
N ILE A 29 -5.34 -7.34 -76.96
CA ILE A 29 -6.71 -7.81 -77.22
C ILE A 29 -7.29 -7.13 -78.46
N LEU A 30 -7.04 -5.83 -78.65
CA LEU A 30 -7.48 -5.08 -79.83
C LEU A 30 -6.82 -5.61 -81.12
N VAL A 31 -5.51 -5.88 -81.08
CA VAL A 31 -4.79 -6.49 -82.20
C VAL A 31 -5.32 -7.90 -82.47
N LEU A 32 -5.61 -8.69 -81.44
CA LEU A 32 -6.18 -10.03 -81.61
C LEU A 32 -7.57 -9.97 -82.29
N LEU A 33 -8.43 -9.05 -81.86
CA LEU A 33 -9.74 -8.81 -82.47
C LEU A 33 -9.62 -8.35 -83.93
N LEU A 34 -8.67 -7.46 -84.23
CA LEU A 34 -8.39 -7.02 -85.60
C LEU A 34 -7.87 -8.17 -86.49
N THR A 35 -7.04 -9.07 -85.95
CA THR A 35 -6.60 -10.26 -86.70
C THR A 35 -7.74 -11.26 -86.93
N GLN A 36 -8.65 -11.44 -85.96
CA GLN A 36 -9.81 -12.31 -86.13
C GLN A 36 -10.85 -11.74 -87.11
N LEU A 37 -11.01 -10.42 -87.16
CA LEU A 37 -11.86 -9.73 -88.13
C LEU A 37 -11.31 -9.86 -89.57
N ASN A 38 -10.00 -9.71 -89.76
CA ASN A 38 -9.38 -9.90 -91.09
C ASN A 38 -9.48 -11.34 -91.60
N VAL A 39 -9.49 -12.34 -90.71
CA VAL A 39 -9.67 -13.77 -91.09
C VAL A 39 -11.10 -14.04 -91.55
N GLN A 40 -12.12 -13.36 -91.00
CA GLN A 40 -13.50 -13.52 -91.46
C GLN A 40 -13.76 -12.85 -92.82
N GLU A 41 -13.08 -11.74 -93.11
CA GLU A 41 -13.21 -11.04 -94.40
C GLU A 41 -12.48 -11.80 -95.52
N THR A 42 -11.30 -12.36 -95.26
CA THR A 42 -10.56 -13.20 -96.24
C THR A 42 -11.27 -14.53 -96.54
N ILE A 43 -12.00 -15.14 -95.60
CA ILE A 43 -12.77 -16.37 -95.89
C ILE A 43 -13.98 -16.06 -96.79
N ARG A 44 -14.60 -14.87 -96.68
CA ARG A 44 -15.71 -14.47 -97.58
C ARG A 44 -15.24 -14.16 -99.00
N ASP A 45 -14.03 -13.61 -99.15
CA ASP A 45 -13.46 -13.26 -100.45
C ASP A 45 -12.87 -14.49 -101.19
N VAL A 46 -12.40 -15.50 -100.45
CA VAL A 46 -11.85 -16.75 -101.02
C VAL A 46 -12.94 -17.74 -101.47
N VAL A 47 -14.14 -17.70 -100.89
CA VAL A 47 -15.25 -18.60 -101.25
C VAL A 47 -16.02 -18.15 -102.52
N SER A 48 -15.77 -16.93 -103.03
CA SER A 48 -16.55 -16.34 -104.14
C SER A 48 -15.81 -16.21 -105.48
N ARG A 49 -14.64 -16.84 -105.68
CA ARG A 49 -13.95 -16.90 -106.99
C ARG A 49 -13.81 -18.34 -107.50
N SER A 50 -14.74 -18.76 -108.36
CA SER A 50 -14.73 -20.08 -109.02
C SER A 50 -14.14 -20.07 -110.44
N THR A 51 -13.19 -19.18 -110.75
CA THR A 51 -12.36 -19.28 -111.95
C THR A 51 -10.93 -18.83 -111.64
N VAL A 52 -10.01 -19.79 -111.53
CA VAL A 52 -8.58 -19.54 -111.33
C VAL A 52 -7.97 -19.13 -112.68
N THR A 53 -7.45 -17.92 -112.78
CA THR A 53 -6.68 -17.45 -113.95
C THR A 53 -5.18 -17.54 -113.66
N GLU A 54 -4.30 -17.69 -114.65
CA GLU A 54 -2.84 -17.76 -114.44
C GLU A 54 -2.24 -16.57 -113.67
N ALA A 55 -2.91 -15.41 -113.69
CA ALA A 55 -2.53 -14.24 -112.90
C ALA A 55 -2.74 -14.43 -111.38
N ASP A 56 -3.76 -15.19 -110.97
CA ASP A 56 -4.08 -15.48 -109.56
C ASP A 56 -3.10 -16.51 -108.96
N LEU A 57 -2.57 -17.41 -109.79
CA LEU A 57 -1.52 -18.35 -109.38
C LEU A 57 -0.18 -17.64 -109.11
N ASN A 58 0.12 -16.56 -109.83
CA ASN A 58 1.34 -15.79 -109.62
C ASN A 58 1.25 -14.82 -108.43
N SER A 59 0.07 -14.25 -108.15
CA SER A 59 -0.16 -13.48 -106.91
C SER A 59 -0.14 -14.38 -105.68
N ALA A 60 -0.78 -15.55 -105.75
CA ALA A 60 -0.75 -16.54 -104.67
C ALA A 60 0.66 -17.07 -104.39
N LYS A 61 1.50 -17.26 -105.41
CA LYS A 61 2.92 -17.62 -105.23
C LYS A 61 3.71 -16.50 -104.53
N LYS A 62 3.53 -15.24 -104.93
CA LYS A 62 4.17 -14.09 -104.26
C LYS A 62 3.73 -13.94 -102.81
N GLU A 63 2.45 -14.17 -102.51
CA GLU A 63 1.95 -14.15 -101.14
C GLU A 63 2.50 -15.32 -100.32
N LEU A 64 2.61 -16.51 -100.91
CA LEU A 64 3.23 -17.67 -100.27
C LEU A 64 4.71 -17.43 -99.94
N ASP A 65 5.46 -16.81 -100.86
CA ASP A 65 6.87 -16.46 -100.63
C ASP A 65 7.01 -15.40 -99.53
N ALA A 66 6.15 -14.36 -99.52
CA ALA A 66 6.13 -13.36 -98.46
C ALA A 66 5.71 -13.95 -97.09
N LEU A 67 4.82 -14.94 -97.08
CA LEU A 67 4.44 -15.70 -95.89
C LEU A 67 5.58 -16.59 -95.40
N LEU A 68 6.34 -17.20 -96.30
CA LEU A 68 7.51 -18.01 -95.97
C LEU A 68 8.64 -17.15 -95.39
N GLU A 69 8.90 -15.97 -95.94
CA GLU A 69 9.86 -15.01 -95.37
C GLU A 69 9.40 -14.51 -93.99
N LYS A 70 8.11 -14.19 -93.83
CA LYS A 70 7.56 -13.85 -92.52
C LYS A 70 7.69 -15.01 -91.54
N LYS A 71 7.39 -16.24 -91.94
CA LYS A 71 7.57 -17.43 -91.10
C LYS A 71 9.04 -17.60 -90.71
N GLN A 72 9.97 -17.48 -91.64
CA GLN A 72 11.41 -17.57 -91.34
C GLN A 72 11.90 -16.46 -90.42
N SER A 73 11.43 -15.22 -90.60
CA SER A 73 11.79 -14.11 -89.71
C SER A 73 11.17 -14.23 -88.31
N VAL A 74 10.02 -14.88 -88.19
CA VAL A 74 9.41 -15.22 -86.91
C VAL A 74 10.16 -16.40 -86.27
N ASP A 75 10.45 -17.46 -87.03
CA ASP A 75 11.22 -18.62 -86.55
C ASP A 75 12.64 -18.20 -86.11
N SER A 76 13.30 -17.28 -86.81
CA SER A 76 14.62 -16.78 -86.40
C SER A 76 14.56 -15.97 -85.11
N ARG A 77 13.56 -15.09 -84.95
CA ARG A 77 13.31 -14.33 -83.71
C ARG A 77 12.92 -15.24 -82.54
N LEU A 78 12.16 -16.31 -82.80
CA LEU A 78 11.78 -17.28 -81.79
C LEU A 78 12.97 -18.14 -81.35
N ASN A 79 13.86 -18.48 -82.28
CA ASN A 79 15.09 -19.21 -81.99
C ASN A 79 16.13 -18.37 -81.23
N GLU A 80 16.17 -17.04 -81.43
CA GLU A 80 16.94 -16.13 -80.57
C GLU A 80 16.32 -15.96 -79.17
N PHE A 81 15.01 -16.13 -79.05
CA PHE A 81 14.30 -16.06 -77.77
C PHE A 81 14.50 -17.35 -76.96
N ASN A 82 15.65 -17.45 -76.30
CA ASN A 82 15.93 -18.56 -75.41
C ASN A 82 15.10 -18.43 -74.10
N LEU A 83 13.91 -19.02 -74.12
CA LEU A 83 12.98 -19.04 -72.99
C LEU A 83 13.62 -19.56 -71.69
N ALA A 84 14.64 -20.43 -71.78
CA ALA A 84 15.34 -20.94 -70.61
C ALA A 84 16.22 -19.86 -69.95
N SER A 85 16.94 -19.04 -70.73
CA SER A 85 17.79 -17.98 -70.18
C SER A 85 16.99 -16.84 -69.56
N GLU A 86 15.85 -16.49 -70.16
CA GLU A 86 14.97 -15.45 -69.59
C GLU A 86 14.27 -15.93 -68.29
N LYS A 87 13.86 -17.21 -68.23
CA LYS A 87 13.35 -17.81 -66.98
C LYS A 87 14.40 -17.82 -65.87
N GLU A 88 15.66 -18.15 -66.20
CA GLU A 88 16.75 -18.13 -65.24
C GLU A 88 17.07 -16.71 -64.76
N ARG A 89 17.06 -15.72 -65.65
CA ARG A 89 17.22 -14.30 -65.32
C ARG A 89 16.10 -13.80 -64.40
N LEU A 90 14.86 -14.20 -64.66
CA LEU A 90 13.71 -13.85 -63.83
C LEU A 90 13.81 -14.49 -62.44
N ALA A 91 14.22 -15.76 -62.35
CA ALA A 91 14.44 -16.45 -61.08
C ALA A 91 15.53 -15.77 -60.24
N ARG A 92 16.68 -15.44 -60.84
CA ARG A 92 17.78 -14.71 -60.17
C ARG A 92 17.35 -13.31 -59.70
N MET A 93 16.53 -12.63 -60.48
CA MET A 93 15.99 -11.32 -60.14
C MET A 93 14.99 -11.41 -58.97
N GLN A 94 14.11 -12.41 -58.97
CA GLN A 94 13.20 -12.68 -57.85
C GLN A 94 13.97 -13.02 -56.57
N GLU A 95 15.02 -13.83 -56.67
CA GLU A 95 15.88 -14.15 -55.53
C GLU A 95 16.61 -12.90 -55.00
N THR A 96 17.12 -12.05 -55.88
CA THR A 96 17.75 -10.78 -55.51
C THR A 96 16.75 -9.82 -54.83
N LEU A 97 15.51 -9.75 -55.33
CA LEU A 97 14.44 -8.96 -54.72
C LEU A 97 14.05 -9.50 -53.34
N ALA A 98 13.93 -10.81 -53.19
CA ALA A 98 13.65 -11.44 -51.91
C ALA A 98 14.77 -11.18 -50.89
N ALA A 99 16.04 -11.28 -51.31
CA ALA A 99 17.20 -10.97 -50.47
C ALA A 99 17.21 -9.49 -50.03
N ARG A 100 16.91 -8.55 -50.95
CA ARG A 100 16.81 -7.12 -50.62
C ARG A 100 15.65 -6.81 -49.68
N LYS A 101 14.48 -7.42 -49.88
CA LYS A 101 13.33 -7.28 -48.96
C LYS A 101 13.69 -7.74 -47.54
N LYS A 102 14.33 -8.90 -47.42
CA LYS A 102 14.78 -9.42 -46.12
C LYS A 102 15.82 -8.50 -45.45
N LEU A 103 16.72 -7.91 -46.24
CA LEU A 103 17.69 -6.93 -45.74
C LEU A 103 16.99 -5.66 -45.23
N LEU A 104 16.02 -5.12 -45.98
CA LEU A 104 15.23 -3.96 -45.58
C LEU A 104 14.42 -4.23 -44.32
N GLU A 105 13.78 -5.40 -44.19
CA GLU A 105 13.09 -5.79 -42.96
C GLU A 105 14.05 -5.85 -41.77
N THR A 106 15.27 -6.37 -41.96
CA THR A 106 16.27 -6.45 -40.90
C THR A 106 16.76 -5.06 -40.49
N GLN A 107 17.03 -4.19 -41.46
CA GLN A 107 17.42 -2.80 -41.21
C GLN A 107 16.30 -2.01 -40.50
N ASN A 108 15.04 -2.18 -40.91
CA ASN A 108 13.90 -1.53 -40.25
C ASN A 108 13.72 -2.01 -38.81
N LYS A 109 13.90 -3.31 -38.54
CA LYS A 109 13.88 -3.84 -37.16
C LYS A 109 14.98 -3.23 -36.32
N GLN A 110 16.21 -3.19 -36.83
CA GLN A 110 17.34 -2.56 -36.14
C GLN A 110 17.09 -1.07 -35.88
N ALA A 111 16.62 -0.32 -36.88
CA ALA A 111 16.30 1.10 -36.75
C ALA A 111 15.24 1.36 -35.68
N ASN A 112 14.20 0.52 -35.62
CA ASN A 112 13.17 0.60 -34.58
C ASN A 112 13.72 0.28 -33.18
N GLU A 113 14.56 -0.75 -33.05
CA GLU A 113 15.23 -1.06 -31.78
C GLU A 113 16.12 0.09 -31.30
N PHE A 114 16.90 0.71 -32.20
CA PHE A 114 17.71 1.89 -31.85
C PHE A 114 16.84 3.09 -31.48
N ALA A 115 15.73 3.33 -32.18
CA ALA A 115 14.80 4.41 -31.83
C ALA A 115 14.22 4.22 -30.43
N MET A 116 13.80 3.00 -30.08
CA MET A 116 13.32 2.68 -28.73
C MET A 116 14.41 2.87 -27.65
N ARG A 117 15.66 2.47 -27.94
CA ARG A 117 16.78 2.67 -27.01
C ARG A 117 17.06 4.15 -26.78
N ILE A 118 17.11 4.96 -27.83
CA ILE A 118 17.33 6.40 -27.73
C ILE A 118 16.20 7.07 -26.93
N GLU A 119 14.95 6.64 -27.13
CA GLU A 119 13.83 7.18 -26.35
C GLU A 119 13.94 6.82 -24.86
N ASN A 120 14.30 5.57 -24.54
CA ASN A 120 14.51 5.13 -23.17
C ASN A 120 15.69 5.85 -22.51
N ASP A 121 16.83 5.96 -23.20
CA ASP A 121 18.01 6.67 -22.72
C ASP A 121 17.68 8.15 -22.44
N ARG A 122 16.87 8.77 -23.30
CA ARG A 122 16.40 10.14 -23.07
C ARG A 122 15.48 10.25 -21.86
N LYS A 123 14.58 9.30 -21.64
CA LYS A 123 13.72 9.28 -20.44
C LYS A 123 14.55 9.12 -19.18
N MET A 124 15.49 8.17 -19.16
CA MET A 124 16.40 7.95 -18.03
C MET A 124 17.27 9.18 -17.76
N ALA A 125 17.75 9.87 -18.79
CA ALA A 125 18.52 11.11 -18.62
C ALA A 125 17.69 12.22 -17.96
N VAL A 126 16.44 12.42 -18.39
CA VAL A 126 15.52 13.40 -17.78
C VAL A 126 15.17 13.03 -16.34
N GLU A 127 14.92 11.75 -16.05
CA GLU A 127 14.69 11.27 -14.68
C GLU A 127 15.91 11.52 -13.80
N SER A 128 17.11 11.21 -14.30
CA SER A 128 18.37 11.46 -13.58
C SER A 128 18.62 12.95 -13.32
N GLU A 129 18.33 13.83 -14.30
CA GLU A 129 18.42 15.29 -14.11
C GLU A 129 17.47 15.76 -12.99
N ASN A 130 16.22 15.30 -13.00
CA ASN A 130 15.25 15.62 -11.95
C ASN A 130 15.70 15.11 -10.56
N GLU A 131 16.25 13.89 -10.48
CA GLU A 131 16.80 13.35 -9.23
C GLU A 131 18.00 14.17 -8.74
N ILE A 132 18.88 14.61 -9.63
CA ILE A 132 20.01 15.48 -9.27
C ILE A 132 19.52 16.82 -8.72
N GLU A 133 18.53 17.44 -9.35
CA GLU A 133 17.93 18.70 -8.86
C GLU A 133 17.26 18.53 -7.50
N GLN A 134 16.48 17.47 -7.31
CA GLN A 134 15.85 17.16 -6.01
C GLN A 134 16.91 16.94 -4.93
N ASN A 135 17.94 16.15 -5.22
CA ASN A 135 19.03 15.89 -4.30
C ASN A 135 19.81 17.17 -3.95
N GLN A 136 20.01 18.09 -4.90
CA GLN A 136 20.63 19.40 -4.63
C GLN A 136 19.76 20.24 -3.69
N GLN A 137 18.46 20.33 -3.94
CA GLN A 137 17.53 21.06 -3.08
C GLN A 137 17.48 20.49 -1.65
N GLU A 138 17.50 19.16 -1.52
CA GLU A 138 17.56 18.50 -0.20
C GLU A 138 18.87 18.80 0.52
N ARG A 139 20.00 18.79 -0.19
CA ARG A 139 21.30 19.15 0.39
C ARG A 139 21.33 20.58 0.90
N ASP A 140 20.79 21.53 0.13
CA ASP A 140 20.71 22.93 0.56
C ASP A 140 19.80 23.11 1.79
N LYS A 141 18.65 22.42 1.84
CA LYS A 141 17.77 22.38 3.02
C LYS A 141 18.46 21.78 4.24
N LEU A 142 19.20 20.69 4.08
CA LEU A 142 19.94 20.08 5.19
C LEU A 142 21.08 20.99 5.66
N GLN A 143 21.79 21.64 4.74
CA GLN A 143 22.89 22.54 5.09
C GLN A 143 22.39 23.77 5.87
N THR A 144 21.27 24.34 5.46
CA THR A 144 20.60 25.43 6.19
C THR A 144 20.14 24.99 7.59
N GLN A 145 19.51 23.83 7.72
CA GLN A 145 19.12 23.28 9.02
C GLN A 145 20.31 23.01 9.94
N ILE A 146 21.43 22.51 9.39
CA ILE A 146 22.67 22.31 10.14
C ILE A 146 23.19 23.65 10.66
N ALA A 147 23.24 24.67 9.81
CA ALA A 147 23.69 26.01 10.20
C ALA A 147 22.80 26.61 11.31
N GLU A 148 21.48 26.50 11.18
CA GLU A 148 20.54 26.94 12.22
C GLU A 148 20.71 26.19 13.54
N THR A 149 20.92 24.87 13.48
CA THR A 149 21.09 24.03 14.66
C THR A 149 22.40 24.36 15.38
N LEU A 150 23.48 24.60 14.63
CA LEU A 150 24.76 25.05 15.19
C LEU A 150 24.62 26.43 15.84
N ALA A 151 23.90 27.36 15.21
CA ALA A 151 23.62 28.68 15.79
C ALA A 151 22.80 28.57 17.09
N LYS A 152 21.74 27.75 17.11
CA LYS A 152 20.95 27.47 18.31
C LYS A 152 21.78 26.83 19.41
N LYS A 153 22.67 25.89 19.07
CA LYS A 153 23.59 25.28 20.04
C LYS A 153 24.51 26.32 20.67
N ALA A 154 25.10 27.21 19.87
CA ALA A 154 25.96 28.27 20.37
C ALA A 154 25.19 29.26 21.27
N ASP A 155 23.97 29.65 20.90
CA ASP A 155 23.09 30.49 21.74
C ASP A 155 22.74 29.80 23.06
N LEU A 156 22.36 28.51 23.03
CA LEU A 156 22.06 27.74 24.24
C LEU A 156 23.28 27.61 25.15
N GLN A 157 24.47 27.40 24.60
CA GLN A 157 25.72 27.38 25.37
C GLN A 157 25.98 28.74 26.02
N ALA A 158 25.85 29.84 25.27
CA ALA A 158 26.02 31.19 25.81
C ALA A 158 24.98 31.53 26.90
N ARG A 159 23.75 31.03 26.78
CA ARG A 159 22.72 31.16 27.83
C ARG A 159 23.02 30.32 29.05
N LEU A 160 23.54 29.11 28.86
CA LEU A 160 23.94 28.22 29.94
C LEU A 160 25.08 28.86 30.76
N ASP A 161 26.09 29.41 30.09
CA ASP A 161 27.21 30.11 30.74
C ASP A 161 26.75 31.35 31.54
N LYS A 162 25.70 32.04 31.07
CA LYS A 162 25.08 33.18 31.76
C LYS A 162 24.05 32.78 32.81
N THR A 163 23.67 31.50 32.90
CA THR A 163 22.68 31.05 33.87
C THR A 163 23.36 30.87 35.22
N PRO A 164 23.04 31.70 36.23
CA PRO A 164 23.64 31.55 37.54
C PRO A 164 23.29 30.18 38.11
N VAL A 165 24.31 29.45 38.57
CA VAL A 165 24.14 28.16 39.25
C VAL A 165 23.30 28.42 40.49
N LYS A 166 22.02 28.02 40.46
CA LYS A 166 21.18 28.06 41.65
C LYS A 166 21.81 27.14 42.68
N PRO A 167 22.05 27.60 43.93
CA PRO A 167 22.48 26.70 44.98
C PRO A 167 21.46 25.57 45.06
N ALA A 168 21.96 24.34 45.13
CA ALA A 168 21.10 23.17 45.25
C ALA A 168 20.10 23.43 46.37
N PRO A 169 18.78 23.22 46.15
CA PRO A 169 17.81 23.33 47.21
C PRO A 169 18.31 22.50 48.40
N PRO A 170 18.15 22.99 49.64
CA PRO A 170 18.65 22.30 50.82
C PRO A 170 18.22 20.83 50.76
N PRO A 171 19.11 19.89 51.13
CA PRO A 171 18.86 18.46 51.00
C PRO A 171 17.48 18.13 51.56
N LYS A 172 16.58 17.73 50.67
CA LYS A 172 15.24 17.29 51.04
C LYS A 172 15.46 16.03 51.88
N VAL A 173 15.31 16.13 53.19
CA VAL A 173 15.36 14.97 54.09
C VAL A 173 14.15 14.11 53.76
N VAL A 174 14.32 13.18 52.83
CA VAL A 174 13.30 12.19 52.47
C VAL A 174 13.32 11.13 53.55
N SER A 175 12.60 11.37 54.64
CA SER A 175 12.18 10.28 55.51
C SER A 175 11.12 9.51 54.74
N ILE A 176 11.44 8.30 54.27
CA ILE A 176 10.45 7.36 53.74
C ILE A 176 9.71 6.83 54.97
N PRO A 177 8.51 7.33 55.31
CA PRO A 177 7.81 6.86 56.49
C PRO A 177 7.34 5.44 56.17
N SER A 178 7.57 4.51 57.09
CA SER A 178 7.07 3.14 56.98
C SER A 178 5.59 3.16 56.58
N PRO A 179 5.17 2.29 55.64
CA PRO A 179 3.77 2.23 55.22
C PRO A 179 2.91 2.02 56.46
N ARG A 180 1.98 2.95 56.71
CA ARG A 180 1.00 2.78 57.79
C ARG A 180 0.03 1.70 57.33
N PRO A 181 -0.29 0.68 58.15
CA PRO A 181 -1.30 -0.30 57.78
C PRO A 181 -2.62 0.42 57.52
N ALA A 182 -3.37 -0.07 56.53
CA ALA A 182 -4.68 0.48 56.21
C ALA A 182 -5.60 0.31 57.44
N PRO A 183 -6.35 1.36 57.85
CA PRO A 183 -7.38 1.22 58.87
C PRO A 183 -8.39 0.14 58.47
N GLU A 184 -8.88 -0.66 59.42
CA GLU A 184 -9.89 -1.69 59.14
C GLU A 184 -11.14 -1.06 58.49
N GLY A 185 -11.51 -1.53 57.30
CA GLY A 185 -12.66 -1.02 56.53
C GLY A 185 -12.38 0.18 55.63
N ALA A 186 -11.16 0.72 55.58
CA ALA A 186 -10.81 1.82 54.68
C ALA A 186 -10.80 1.37 53.20
N LYS A 187 -11.31 2.24 52.31
CA LYS A 187 -11.31 2.01 50.86
C LYS A 187 -9.97 2.40 50.23
N ARG A 188 -9.53 1.59 49.26
CA ARG A 188 -8.32 1.88 48.46
C ARG A 188 -8.61 3.01 47.48
N LEU A 189 -7.83 4.08 47.53
CA LEU A 189 -7.75 5.07 46.46
C LEU A 189 -6.42 4.90 45.72
N SER A 190 -6.48 4.57 44.44
CA SER A 190 -5.27 4.32 43.64
C SER A 190 -4.86 5.59 42.92
N ILE A 191 -3.55 5.89 42.91
CA ILE A 191 -2.98 7.01 42.17
C ILE A 191 -1.82 6.49 41.33
N LEU A 192 -1.84 6.75 40.04
CA LEU A 192 -0.73 6.45 39.15
C LEU A 192 0.25 7.62 39.11
N CYS A 193 1.53 7.34 39.30
CA CYS A 193 2.61 8.30 39.07
C CYS A 193 3.30 7.96 37.75
N ALA A 194 3.10 8.79 36.73
CA ALA A 194 3.63 8.63 35.37
C ALA A 194 4.14 9.98 34.83
N ASN A 195 5.26 9.98 34.09
CA ASN A 195 5.85 11.17 33.46
C ASN A 195 6.01 12.37 34.42
N ASN A 196 6.43 12.11 35.66
CA ASN A 196 6.55 13.08 36.75
C ASN A 196 5.25 13.88 37.05
N LYS A 197 4.10 13.24 36.83
CA LYS A 197 2.77 13.73 37.19
C LYS A 197 2.03 12.65 37.98
N ILE A 198 0.99 13.05 38.69
CA ILE A 198 0.08 12.12 39.36
C ILE A 198 -1.29 12.11 38.67
N TYR A 199 -1.90 10.93 38.61
CA TYR A 199 -3.19 10.68 37.99
C TYR A 199 -4.08 9.90 38.98
N PRO A 200 -5.02 10.57 39.66
CA PRO A 200 -5.98 9.91 40.55
C PRO A 200 -6.89 8.95 39.77
N ILE A 201 -7.07 7.72 40.26
CA ILE A 201 -7.86 6.68 39.58
C ILE A 201 -9.21 6.49 40.29
N SER A 202 -10.30 6.91 39.64
CA SER A 202 -11.68 6.64 40.07
C SER A 202 -12.17 5.29 39.54
N ILE A 203 -11.54 4.21 39.99
CA ILE A 203 -11.72 2.89 39.38
C ILE A 203 -13.16 2.35 39.49
N ASP A 204 -13.85 2.63 40.58
CA ASP A 204 -15.21 2.11 40.82
C ASP A 204 -16.21 2.65 39.80
N ASP A 205 -16.15 3.96 39.50
CA ASP A 205 -17.02 4.61 38.52
C ASP A 205 -16.75 4.10 37.10
N ILE A 206 -15.47 3.99 36.73
CA ILE A 206 -15.06 3.48 35.41
C ILE A 206 -15.52 2.03 35.23
N ARG A 207 -15.39 1.21 36.27
CA ARG A 207 -15.81 -0.20 36.24
C ARG A 207 -17.31 -0.35 36.13
N LYS A 208 -18.08 0.49 36.80
CA LYS A 208 -19.54 0.48 36.72
C LYS A 208 -20.04 0.89 35.33
N ASP A 209 -19.49 1.96 34.74
CA ASP A 209 -19.80 2.37 33.36
C ASP A 209 -19.45 1.27 32.35
N ALA A 210 -18.30 0.61 32.53
CA ALA A 210 -17.89 -0.51 31.69
C ALA A 210 -18.82 -1.73 31.81
N GLU A 211 -19.32 -2.03 33.01
CA GLU A 211 -20.32 -3.08 33.25
C GLU A 211 -21.64 -2.77 32.54
N GLU A 212 -22.16 -1.56 32.68
CA GLU A 212 -23.41 -1.13 32.05
C GLU A 212 -23.33 -1.22 30.52
N LYS A 213 -22.21 -0.78 29.93
CA LYS A 213 -21.94 -0.90 28.49
C LYS A 213 -21.83 -2.36 28.04
N ALA A 214 -21.13 -3.19 28.79
CA ALA A 214 -21.00 -4.62 28.48
C ALA A 214 -22.37 -5.33 28.50
N LYS A 215 -23.18 -5.09 29.54
CA LYS A 215 -24.56 -5.60 29.62
C LYS A 215 -25.43 -5.08 28.47
N GLY A 216 -25.28 -3.80 28.12
CA GLY A 216 -25.97 -3.18 26.99
C GLY A 216 -25.66 -3.87 25.65
N ILE A 217 -24.39 -4.24 25.41
CA ILE A 217 -23.99 -4.99 24.21
C ILE A 217 -24.67 -6.37 24.19
N ILE A 218 -24.63 -7.11 25.30
CA ILE A 218 -25.20 -8.45 25.40
C ILE A 218 -26.71 -8.41 25.09
N LEU A 219 -27.43 -7.47 25.70
CA LEU A 219 -28.88 -7.31 25.52
C LEU A 219 -29.23 -6.84 24.09
N ARG A 220 -28.52 -5.84 23.57
CA ARG A 220 -28.79 -5.25 22.25
C ARG A 220 -28.60 -6.26 21.11
N TYR A 221 -27.56 -7.07 21.19
CA TYR A 221 -27.21 -8.04 20.16
C TYR A 221 -27.65 -9.48 20.49
N LYS A 222 -28.41 -9.66 21.58
CA LYS A 222 -28.95 -10.95 22.03
C LYS A 222 -27.87 -12.05 22.08
N LEU A 223 -26.69 -11.70 22.60
CA LEU A 223 -25.52 -12.58 22.57
C LEU A 223 -25.62 -13.75 23.56
N ASN A 224 -26.59 -13.72 24.48
CA ASN A 224 -26.84 -14.74 25.50
C ASN A 224 -28.05 -15.64 25.20
N THR A 225 -28.40 -15.82 23.92
CA THR A 225 -29.62 -16.57 23.52
C THR A 225 -29.51 -18.08 23.80
N ASN A 226 -28.30 -18.65 23.79
CA ASN A 226 -28.08 -20.07 24.08
C ASN A 226 -27.36 -20.24 25.44
N PRO A 227 -28.01 -20.84 26.46
CA PRO A 227 -27.41 -21.09 27.77
C PRO A 227 -26.17 -22.00 27.73
N GLU A 228 -26.11 -22.96 26.80
CA GLU A 228 -24.98 -23.91 26.71
C GLU A 228 -23.78 -23.32 25.99
N ALA A 229 -24.01 -22.52 24.95
CA ALA A 229 -22.93 -21.83 24.22
C ALA A 229 -22.44 -20.56 24.96
N GLY A 230 -23.27 -20.01 25.86
CA GLY A 230 -23.01 -18.77 26.59
C GLY A 230 -22.91 -17.55 25.67
N ILE A 231 -22.17 -16.53 26.09
CA ILE A 231 -22.03 -15.27 25.34
C ILE A 231 -20.97 -15.43 24.24
N ASP A 232 -21.34 -15.29 22.97
CA ASP A 232 -20.40 -15.39 21.84
C ASP A 232 -19.19 -14.43 21.99
N PRO A 233 -17.95 -14.94 22.19
CA PRO A 233 -16.80 -14.10 22.45
C PRO A 233 -16.40 -13.19 21.28
N GLU A 234 -16.42 -13.70 20.06
CA GLU A 234 -15.95 -12.97 18.88
C GLU A 234 -16.91 -11.82 18.55
N LYS A 235 -18.22 -12.09 18.63
CA LYS A 235 -19.23 -11.03 18.44
C LYS A 235 -19.15 -10.00 19.55
N PHE A 236 -18.99 -10.42 20.80
CA PHE A 236 -18.88 -9.49 21.93
C PHE A 236 -17.64 -8.60 21.79
N GLU A 237 -16.47 -9.20 21.53
CA GLU A 237 -15.19 -8.51 21.40
C GLU A 237 -15.21 -7.44 20.29
N ASN A 238 -15.82 -7.76 19.14
CA ASN A 238 -15.95 -6.83 18.02
C ASN A 238 -16.70 -5.53 18.38
N PHE A 239 -17.67 -5.58 19.30
CA PHE A 239 -18.36 -4.39 19.78
C PHE A 239 -17.68 -3.75 20.98
N TYR A 240 -17.19 -4.57 21.92
CA TYR A 240 -16.64 -4.11 23.19
C TYR A 240 -15.36 -3.30 22.99
N THR A 241 -14.44 -3.79 22.16
CA THR A 241 -13.16 -3.10 21.85
C THR A 241 -13.33 -1.76 21.13
N LYS A 242 -14.46 -1.57 20.45
CA LYS A 242 -14.78 -0.35 19.69
C LYS A 242 -15.57 0.68 20.51
N LEU A 243 -15.86 0.39 21.78
CA LEU A 243 -16.55 1.33 22.64
C LEU A 243 -15.76 2.64 22.78
N PRO A 244 -16.42 3.81 22.69
CA PRO A 244 -15.75 5.06 22.94
C PRO A 244 -15.31 5.12 24.41
N SER A 245 -14.10 5.64 24.63
CA SER A 245 -13.62 5.94 25.99
C SER A 245 -14.63 6.88 26.67
N PRO A 246 -15.01 6.63 27.93
CA PRO A 246 -15.76 7.57 28.73
C PRO A 246 -14.99 8.89 28.84
N ASN A 247 -15.73 9.95 29.16
CA ASN A 247 -15.17 11.27 29.41
C ASN A 247 -14.53 11.30 30.81
N ASP A 248 -13.39 10.64 30.94
CA ASP A 248 -12.53 10.73 32.12
C ASP A 248 -11.49 11.83 31.96
N GLU A 249 -11.25 12.60 33.03
CA GLU A 249 -10.36 13.76 33.01
C GLU A 249 -8.88 13.34 32.83
N PHE A 250 -8.48 12.21 33.40
CA PHE A 250 -7.08 11.81 33.52
C PHE A 250 -6.69 10.70 32.54
N PHE A 251 -7.62 9.83 32.19
CA PHE A 251 -7.38 8.61 31.44
C PHE A 251 -8.16 8.55 30.13
N LYS A 252 -7.56 7.88 29.16
CA LYS A 252 -8.26 7.24 28.04
C LYS A 252 -8.47 5.78 28.45
N VAL A 253 -9.73 5.36 28.53
CA VAL A 253 -10.07 3.97 28.88
C VAL A 253 -10.20 3.17 27.59
N GLU A 254 -9.43 2.11 27.49
CA GLU A 254 -9.51 1.14 26.40
C GLU A 254 -10.16 -0.14 26.91
N TYR A 255 -11.04 -0.70 26.08
CA TYR A 255 -11.79 -1.91 26.37
C TYR A 255 -11.17 -3.08 25.61
N PHE A 256 -10.97 -4.21 26.27
CA PHE A 256 -10.40 -5.39 25.64
C PHE A 256 -10.93 -6.68 26.28
N VAL A 257 -10.74 -7.80 25.60
CA VAL A 257 -11.10 -9.12 26.14
C VAL A 257 -9.82 -9.90 26.41
N ALA A 258 -9.57 -10.22 27.67
CA ALA A 258 -8.47 -11.10 28.07
C ALA A 258 -8.86 -12.56 27.84
N ASP A 259 -7.94 -13.33 27.26
CA ASP A 259 -8.07 -14.78 27.01
C ASP A 259 -9.35 -15.17 26.26
N LYS A 260 -9.88 -14.27 25.41
CA LYS A 260 -11.18 -14.42 24.72
C LYS A 260 -12.35 -14.76 25.67
N ARG A 261 -12.22 -14.45 26.96
CA ARG A 261 -13.14 -14.92 28.01
C ARG A 261 -13.59 -13.80 28.93
N TRP A 262 -12.68 -12.89 29.26
CA TRP A 262 -12.85 -11.91 30.33
C TRP A 262 -12.81 -10.50 29.78
N PRO A 263 -13.94 -9.79 29.71
CA PRO A 263 -13.92 -8.38 29.39
C PRO A 263 -13.15 -7.59 30.47
N ARG A 264 -12.27 -6.68 30.03
CA ARG A 264 -11.39 -5.88 30.86
C ARG A 264 -11.26 -4.46 30.33
N ILE A 265 -10.75 -3.59 31.19
CA ILE A 265 -10.41 -2.22 30.87
C ILE A 265 -8.93 -1.96 31.14
N ARG A 266 -8.34 -1.10 30.33
CA ARG A 266 -6.97 -0.58 30.49
C ARG A 266 -7.02 0.94 30.54
N LEU A 267 -6.33 1.54 31.50
CA LEU A 267 -6.31 2.99 31.71
C LEU A 267 -5.00 3.58 31.19
N ILE A 268 -5.08 4.40 30.13
CA ILE A 268 -3.94 5.08 29.53
C ILE A 268 -3.93 6.54 29.97
N PRO A 269 -2.88 7.02 30.67
CA PRO A 269 -2.78 8.42 31.08
C PRO A 269 -2.81 9.37 29.87
N ARG A 270 -3.59 10.44 29.95
CA ARG A 270 -3.59 11.49 28.93
C ARG A 270 -2.36 12.40 29.12
N GLU A 271 -1.60 12.62 28.06
CA GLU A 271 -0.33 13.37 28.09
C GLU A 271 -0.49 14.82 28.62
N ASN A 272 -1.54 15.51 28.15
CA ASN A 272 -1.87 16.89 28.50
C ASN A 272 -2.61 17.04 29.84
N LYS A 273 -2.74 15.96 30.61
CA LYS A 273 -3.44 15.91 31.90
C LYS A 273 -2.48 15.45 32.99
N GLY A 274 -3.03 15.23 34.19
CA GLY A 274 -2.28 14.89 35.40
C GLY A 274 -1.90 16.14 36.19
N ILE A 275 -1.65 15.93 37.48
CA ILE A 275 -1.26 16.99 38.41
C ILE A 275 0.27 17.02 38.47
N THR A 276 0.88 18.18 38.21
CA THR A 276 2.34 18.33 38.19
C THR A 276 2.92 18.57 39.59
N VAL A 277 4.23 18.41 39.74
CA VAL A 277 4.94 18.68 41.00
C VAL A 277 4.77 20.14 41.45
N GLU A 278 4.80 21.09 40.52
CA GLU A 278 4.61 22.52 40.80
C GLU A 278 3.21 22.80 41.33
N GLN A 279 2.20 22.13 40.77
CA GLN A 279 0.84 22.23 41.27
C GLN A 279 0.74 21.64 42.68
N LEU A 280 1.40 20.53 42.99
CA LEU A 280 1.42 19.95 44.34
C LEU A 280 2.11 20.85 45.36
N ALA A 281 3.12 21.63 44.95
CA ALA A 281 3.78 22.59 45.81
C ALA A 281 2.88 23.79 46.17
N SER A 282 2.03 24.24 45.25
CA SER A 282 1.13 25.38 45.46
C SER A 282 -0.08 25.02 46.33
N THR A 283 -0.21 25.67 47.49
CA THR A 283 -1.36 25.51 48.42
C THR A 283 -2.70 25.82 47.78
N LYS A 284 -2.72 26.67 46.76
CA LYS A 284 -3.93 27.10 46.05
C LYS A 284 -4.29 26.23 44.85
N SER A 285 -3.47 25.26 44.45
CA SER A 285 -3.78 24.43 43.26
C SER A 285 -4.99 23.51 43.50
N ALA A 286 -5.74 23.22 42.44
CA ALA A 286 -6.83 22.25 42.50
C ALA A 286 -6.32 20.83 42.84
N GLY A 287 -5.20 20.42 42.24
CA GLY A 287 -4.62 19.10 42.47
C GLY A 287 -4.14 18.86 43.90
N ARG A 288 -3.55 19.86 44.56
CA ARG A 288 -3.19 19.75 45.98
C ARG A 288 -4.42 19.71 46.88
N ARG A 289 -5.44 20.54 46.59
CA ARG A 289 -6.71 20.52 47.33
C ARG A 289 -7.42 19.17 47.22
N LEU A 290 -7.40 18.55 46.04
CA LEU A 290 -7.93 17.21 45.82
C LEU A 290 -7.29 16.21 46.80
N LEU A 291 -5.95 16.13 46.83
CA LEU A 291 -5.26 15.21 47.75
C LEU A 291 -5.49 15.54 49.23
N ALA A 292 -5.49 16.82 49.59
CA ALA A 292 -5.69 17.27 50.97
C ALA A 292 -7.13 17.05 51.48
N SER A 293 -8.11 16.94 50.56
CA SER A 293 -9.51 16.68 50.90
C SER A 293 -9.84 15.21 51.17
N ILE A 294 -8.87 14.30 50.97
CA ILE A 294 -9.08 12.87 51.21
C ILE A 294 -9.27 12.62 52.70
N ASP A 295 -10.38 11.98 53.06
CA ASP A 295 -10.72 11.64 54.44
C ASP A 295 -9.82 10.48 54.93
N PRO A 296 -8.92 10.73 55.91
CA PRO A 296 -7.96 9.73 56.38
C PRO A 296 -8.60 8.55 57.12
N GLN A 297 -9.85 8.65 57.56
CA GLN A 297 -10.56 7.55 58.22
C GLN A 297 -11.26 6.63 57.21
N LYS A 298 -11.62 7.15 56.03
CA LYS A 298 -12.36 6.39 55.01
C LYS A 298 -11.48 5.82 53.92
N PHE A 299 -10.35 6.45 53.65
CA PHE A 299 -9.50 6.11 52.51
C PHE A 299 -8.06 5.90 52.92
N TYR A 300 -7.42 4.94 52.26
CA TYR A 300 -5.97 4.82 52.20
C TYR A 300 -5.52 4.89 50.74
N VAL A 301 -4.39 5.54 50.50
CA VAL A 301 -3.89 5.77 49.15
C VAL A 301 -2.83 4.74 48.78
N VAL A 302 -2.90 4.18 47.59
CA VAL A 302 -1.82 3.35 47.03
C VAL A 302 -1.30 4.00 45.76
N PHE A 303 -0.01 4.28 45.74
CA PHE A 303 0.66 4.84 44.57
C PHE A 303 1.23 3.73 43.70
N ASP A 304 0.77 3.63 42.46
CA ASP A 304 1.45 2.83 41.42
C ASP A 304 2.52 3.73 40.78
N VAL A 305 3.81 3.47 41.07
CA VAL A 305 4.92 4.38 40.72
C VAL A 305 5.77 3.81 39.60
N LEU A 306 5.72 4.45 38.42
CA LEU A 306 6.62 4.18 37.30
C LEU A 306 8.03 4.73 37.58
N THR A 307 9.06 4.19 36.92
CA THR A 307 10.46 4.53 37.25
C THR A 307 10.78 6.01 37.01
N ASN A 308 10.09 6.64 36.05
CA ASN A 308 10.28 8.03 35.66
C ASN A 308 9.51 9.06 36.54
N SER A 309 8.86 8.63 37.62
CA SER A 309 7.89 9.47 38.35
C SER A 309 8.06 9.50 39.87
N PHE A 310 9.28 9.21 40.34
CA PHE A 310 9.58 9.16 41.77
C PHE A 310 9.40 10.52 42.48
N ASP A 311 9.75 11.64 41.82
CA ASP A 311 9.62 12.98 42.43
C ASP A 311 8.15 13.41 42.58
N ALA A 312 7.31 13.11 41.59
CA ALA A 312 5.86 13.25 41.70
C ALA A 312 5.27 12.44 42.86
N TYR A 313 5.72 11.19 43.03
CA TYR A 313 5.33 10.37 44.18
C TYR A 313 5.73 11.02 45.52
N LEU A 314 6.99 11.42 45.69
CA LEU A 314 7.45 12.03 46.94
C LEU A 314 6.69 13.31 47.27
N SER A 315 6.41 14.12 46.25
CA SER A 315 5.68 15.38 46.41
C SER A 315 4.22 15.13 46.80
N ALA A 316 3.54 14.19 46.16
CA ALA A 316 2.16 13.81 46.51
C ALA A 316 2.09 13.15 47.91
N ARG A 317 3.05 12.28 48.22
CA ARG A 317 3.17 11.62 49.53
C ARG A 317 3.34 12.63 50.66
N HIS A 318 4.12 13.69 50.44
CA HIS A 318 4.27 14.75 51.42
C HIS A 318 2.95 15.48 51.70
N VAL A 319 2.13 15.75 50.67
CA VAL A 319 0.80 16.35 50.82
C VAL A 319 -0.12 15.44 51.66
N LEU A 320 -0.15 14.14 51.35
CA LEU A 320 -0.97 13.18 52.11
C LEU A 320 -0.51 13.03 53.55
N MET A 321 0.81 13.07 53.80
CA MET A 321 1.36 13.03 55.15
C MET A 321 0.91 14.24 55.98
N GLN A 322 0.89 15.44 55.38
CA GLN A 322 0.36 16.65 56.03
C GLN A 322 -1.14 16.55 56.33
N ALA A 323 -1.89 15.86 55.47
CA ALA A 323 -3.31 15.55 55.67
C ALA A 323 -3.56 14.33 56.58
N ASN A 324 -2.50 13.71 57.12
CA ASN A 324 -2.56 12.49 57.94
C ASN A 324 -3.24 11.29 57.24
N VAL A 325 -3.21 11.25 55.91
CA VAL A 325 -3.79 10.15 55.11
C VAL A 325 -2.79 9.00 55.01
N PRO A 326 -3.16 7.76 55.38
CA PRO A 326 -2.31 6.59 55.20
C PRO A 326 -2.07 6.35 53.71
N ALA A 327 -0.81 6.07 53.34
CA ALA A 327 -0.50 5.69 51.97
C ALA A 327 0.66 4.69 51.89
N GLY A 328 0.62 3.86 50.86
CA GLY A 328 1.67 2.95 50.45
C GLY A 328 2.04 3.17 48.99
N TRP A 329 3.05 2.45 48.51
CA TRP A 329 3.50 2.53 47.12
C TRP A 329 3.81 1.13 46.58
N GLU A 330 3.60 0.96 45.28
CA GLU A 330 3.91 -0.24 44.52
C GLU A 330 4.76 0.18 43.32
N PRO A 331 6.05 -0.19 43.25
CA PRO A 331 6.88 0.09 42.08
C PRO A 331 6.36 -0.68 40.86
N ARG A 332 6.29 0.00 39.72
CA ARG A 332 5.86 -0.55 38.43
C ARG A 332 6.93 -0.35 37.35
N PRO A 333 7.11 -1.31 36.42
CA PRO A 333 8.00 -1.13 35.28
C PRO A 333 7.46 -0.09 34.30
N ASP A 334 8.32 0.53 33.50
CA ASP A 334 7.96 1.68 32.65
C ASP A 334 6.81 1.46 31.65
N GLN A 335 6.65 0.22 31.19
CA GLN A 335 5.58 -0.15 30.26
C GLN A 335 4.31 -0.64 30.96
N TRP A 336 4.25 -0.54 32.29
CA TRP A 336 3.08 -0.98 33.04
C TRP A 336 1.89 -0.08 32.75
N VAL A 337 0.75 -0.72 32.53
CA VAL A 337 -0.53 -0.03 32.38
C VAL A 337 -1.50 -0.59 33.41
N TYR A 338 -2.31 0.30 33.98
CA TYR A 338 -3.34 -0.12 34.93
C TYR A 338 -4.43 -0.88 34.18
N GLU A 339 -4.63 -2.14 34.53
CA GLU A 339 -5.70 -2.99 34.01
C GLU A 339 -6.66 -3.40 35.11
N SER A 340 -7.94 -3.51 34.78
CA SER A 340 -8.96 -3.96 35.72
C SER A 340 -10.00 -4.85 35.07
N TRP A 341 -10.59 -5.73 35.89
CA TRP A 341 -11.72 -6.56 35.52
C TRP A 341 -13.02 -5.74 35.61
N ILE A 342 -14.01 -6.08 34.79
CA ILE A 342 -15.33 -5.46 34.91
C ILE A 342 -16.24 -6.25 35.85
N PRO A 343 -17.02 -5.58 36.71
CA PRO A 343 -18.02 -6.22 37.55
C PRO A 343 -19.18 -6.82 36.73
N GLY A 344 -20.04 -7.58 37.41
CA GLY A 344 -21.26 -8.12 36.80
C GLY A 344 -21.19 -9.59 36.35
N ASN A 345 -20.15 -10.34 36.73
CA ASN A 345 -19.98 -11.77 36.41
C ASN A 345 -20.15 -12.09 34.92
N ILE A 346 -19.64 -11.22 34.05
CA ILE A 346 -19.73 -11.38 32.60
C ILE A 346 -18.62 -12.32 32.15
N GLU A 347 -19.00 -13.51 31.72
CA GLU A 347 -18.09 -14.56 31.27
C GLU A 347 -18.46 -14.97 29.83
N LEU A 348 -17.51 -14.90 28.89
CA LEU A 348 -17.77 -15.12 27.46
C LEU A 348 -17.55 -16.58 27.03
N GLY A 349 -18.49 -17.18 26.30
CA GLY A 349 -18.45 -18.57 25.87
C GLY A 349 -19.18 -19.50 26.85
N PRO A 350 -19.03 -20.83 26.69
CA PRO A 350 -19.87 -21.80 27.42
C PRO A 350 -19.65 -21.69 28.93
N PRO A 351 -20.69 -21.81 29.77
CA PRO A 351 -20.55 -21.71 31.23
C PRO A 351 -19.57 -22.77 31.76
N ARG A 352 -18.76 -22.42 32.76
CA ARG A 352 -17.85 -23.39 33.37
C ARG A 352 -18.64 -24.47 34.11
N PRO A 353 -18.18 -25.73 34.08
CA PRO A 353 -18.76 -26.76 34.93
C PRO A 353 -18.64 -26.33 36.40
N PRO A 354 -19.62 -26.68 37.25
CA PRO A 354 -19.56 -26.37 38.68
C PRO A 354 -18.27 -26.93 39.28
N ALA A 355 -17.61 -26.16 40.14
CA ALA A 355 -16.43 -26.64 40.84
C ALA A 355 -16.76 -27.93 41.60
N PRO A 356 -15.86 -28.94 41.61
CA PRO A 356 -16.07 -30.13 42.41
C PRO A 356 -16.28 -29.73 43.88
N PRO A 357 -17.15 -30.45 44.62
CA PRO A 357 -17.42 -30.13 46.01
C PRO A 357 -16.11 -30.09 46.80
N PRO A 358 -15.93 -29.11 47.70
CA PRO A 358 -14.71 -29.02 48.49
C PRO A 358 -14.51 -30.34 49.23
N ILE A 359 -13.35 -30.95 49.03
CA ILE A 359 -12.93 -32.11 49.83
C ILE A 359 -12.82 -31.58 51.26
N THR A 360 -13.82 -31.86 52.09
CA THR A 360 -13.73 -31.61 53.52
C THR A 360 -12.55 -32.45 54.04
N PRO A 361 -11.53 -31.82 54.66
CA PRO A 361 -10.50 -32.58 55.34
C PRO A 361 -11.21 -33.49 56.36
N GLN A 362 -11.04 -34.81 56.25
CA GLN A 362 -11.49 -35.71 57.28
C GLN A 362 -10.78 -35.28 58.56
N THR A 363 -11.53 -34.76 59.54
CA THR A 363 -11.01 -34.45 60.86
C THR A 363 -10.34 -35.72 61.38
N PRO A 364 -9.04 -35.69 61.74
CA PRO A 364 -8.39 -36.87 62.30
C PRO A 364 -9.20 -37.36 63.50
N ALA A 365 -9.53 -38.65 63.52
CA ALA A 365 -10.23 -39.25 64.65
C ALA A 365 -9.43 -38.95 65.93
N LYS A 366 -10.09 -38.37 66.93
CA LYS A 366 -9.46 -38.11 68.24
C LYS A 366 -8.88 -39.43 68.76
N PRO A 367 -7.63 -39.48 69.21
CA PRO A 367 -7.06 -40.68 69.78
C PRO A 367 -7.90 -41.13 70.97
N PRO A 368 -8.11 -42.44 71.17
CA PRO A 368 -8.85 -42.95 72.31
C PRO A 368 -8.14 -42.53 73.60
N ASN A 369 -8.89 -41.94 74.53
CA ASN A 369 -8.41 -41.67 75.88
C ASN A 369 -8.09 -43.00 76.55
N VAL A 370 -6.80 -43.32 76.67
CA VAL A 370 -6.31 -44.34 77.58
C VAL A 370 -6.03 -43.65 78.90
N ILE A 371 -6.98 -43.72 79.81
CA ILE A 371 -6.73 -43.56 81.25
C ILE A 371 -7.17 -44.87 81.89
N ASP A 372 -6.19 -45.62 82.38
CA ASP A 372 -6.30 -46.53 83.51
C ASP A 372 -5.10 -46.25 84.42
#